data_AF-A0A8S4S6L9-F1
#
_entry.id   AF-A0A8S4S6L9-F1
#
_cell.length_a   1.000
_cell.length_b   1.000
_cell.length_c   1.000
_cell.angle_alpha   90.00
_cell.angle_beta   90.00
_cell.angle_gamma   90.00
#
_symmetry.space_group_name_H-M   'P 1'
#
loop_
_entity.id
_entity.type
_entity.pdbx_description
1 polymer ?
#
loop_
_entity_poly.entity_id
_entity_poly.type
_entity_poly.pdbx_seq_one_letter_code
_entity_poly.pdbx_strand_id
1 'polypeptide(L)'
;MEREGESLRDYIRNEEIRRRTRVTDIARRVVKLKWQMAGHIDRRTDGRRGLKVLEWRPRTDKRSVGRPPTRWTVDIRFALDYYHI
;
A
#
# COMPACT_ATOMS: atom_id res chain seq x y z
N MET A 1 -27.40 -4.38 -26.14
CA MET A 1 -26.28 -3.48 -25.80
C MET A 1 -25.05 -4.08 -26.45
N GLU A 2 -24.70 -3.56 -27.61
CA GLU A 2 -23.67 -4.07 -28.50
C GLU A 2 -22.31 -3.84 -27.85
N ARG A 3 -21.55 -4.92 -27.60
CA ARG A 3 -20.18 -4.79 -27.08
C ARG A 3 -19.26 -4.66 -28.29
N GLU A 4 -19.03 -3.43 -28.75
CA GLU A 4 -17.93 -3.19 -29.67
C GLU A 4 -16.62 -3.47 -28.93
N GLY A 5 -15.89 -4.48 -29.41
CA GLY A 5 -14.56 -4.78 -28.92
C GLY A 5 -13.58 -3.78 -29.51
N GLU A 6 -12.94 -2.97 -28.66
CA GLU A 6 -11.93 -2.01 -29.12
C GLU A 6 -10.71 -2.77 -29.68
N SER A 7 -10.38 -2.50 -30.94
CA SER A 7 -9.30 -3.16 -31.69
C SER A 7 -8.06 -2.27 -31.74
N LEU A 8 -6.86 -2.87 -31.86
CA LEU A 8 -5.61 -2.11 -32.07
C LEU A 8 -5.65 -1.25 -33.35
N ARG A 9 -6.53 -1.58 -34.30
CA ARG A 9 -6.75 -0.85 -35.55
C ARG A 9 -7.50 0.47 -35.36
N ASP A 10 -8.15 0.66 -34.23
CA ASP A 10 -8.95 1.86 -33.95
C ASP A 10 -8.06 3.03 -33.49
N TYR A 11 -6.76 2.77 -33.27
CA TYR A 11 -5.76 3.75 -32.80
C TYR A 11 -6.24 4.62 -31.62
N ILE A 12 -7.10 4.04 -30.76
CA ILE A 12 -7.66 4.73 -29.61
C ILE A 12 -6.55 4.95 -28.59
N ARG A 13 -6.39 6.20 -28.15
CA ARG A 13 -5.39 6.53 -27.12
C ARG A 13 -5.77 5.84 -25.81
N ASN A 14 -4.76 5.35 -25.09
CA ASN A 14 -4.95 4.66 -23.80
C ASN A 14 -5.76 5.48 -22.77
N GLU A 15 -5.64 6.81 -22.79
CA GLU A 15 -6.45 7.71 -21.95
C GLU A 15 -7.95 7.59 -22.23
N GLU A 16 -8.33 7.47 -23.50
CA GLU A 16 -9.73 7.34 -23.93
C GLU A 16 -10.29 5.96 -23.57
N ILE A 17 -9.49 4.89 -23.73
CA ILE A 17 -9.84 3.54 -23.26
C ILE A 17 -10.11 3.56 -21.76
N ARG A 18 -9.20 4.16 -20.97
CA ARG A 18 -9.34 4.27 -19.50
C ARG A 18 -10.55 5.12 -19.10
N ARG A 19 -10.86 6.18 -19.85
CA ARG A 19 -12.06 7.02 -19.65
C ARG A 19 -13.34 6.23 -19.88
N ARG A 20 -13.42 5.48 -20.99
CA ARG A 20 -14.59 4.66 -21.37
C ARG A 20 -14.82 3.49 -20.42
N THR A 21 -13.75 2.75 -20.12
CA THR A 21 -13.81 1.58 -19.24
C THR A 21 -13.91 1.93 -17.75
N ARG A 22 -13.71 3.21 -17.39
CA ARG A 22 -13.63 3.72 -16.01
C ARG A 22 -12.67 2.89 -15.15
N VAL A 23 -11.63 2.34 -15.77
CA VAL A 23 -10.65 1.51 -15.10
C VAL A 23 -9.96 2.37 -14.05
N THR A 24 -10.10 1.95 -12.80
CA THR A 24 -9.40 2.59 -11.69
C THR A 24 -7.91 2.42 -11.91
N ASP A 25 -7.15 3.50 -11.72
CA ASP A 25 -5.70 3.43 -11.77
C ASP A 25 -5.17 2.32 -10.84
N ILE A 26 -4.47 1.37 -11.43
CA ILE A 26 -4.03 0.15 -10.74
C ILE A 26 -3.04 0.52 -9.63
N ALA A 27 -2.16 1.51 -9.87
CA ALA A 27 -1.20 1.94 -8.87
C ALA A 27 -1.92 2.53 -7.63
N ARG A 28 -2.90 3.41 -7.83
CA ARG A 28 -3.76 3.93 -6.75
C ARG A 28 -4.52 2.82 -6.03
N ARG A 29 -5.07 1.85 -6.77
CA ARG A 29 -5.80 0.72 -6.19
C ARG A 29 -4.90 -0.16 -5.33
N VAL A 30 -3.70 -0.47 -5.81
CA VAL A 30 -2.69 -1.25 -5.08
C VAL A 30 -2.27 -0.53 -3.80
N VAL A 31 -1.96 0.78 -3.87
CA VAL A 31 -1.60 1.56 -2.69
C VAL A 31 -2.73 1.59 -1.66
N LYS A 32 -3.98 1.82 -2.09
CA LYS A 32 -5.15 1.80 -1.21
C LYS A 32 -5.32 0.45 -0.50
N LEU A 33 -5.22 -0.66 -1.26
CA LEU A 33 -5.37 -2.00 -0.70
C LEU A 33 -4.25 -2.33 0.30
N LYS A 34 -3.01 -1.91 0.01
CA LYS A 34 -1.87 -2.06 0.94
C LYS A 34 -2.13 -1.36 2.27
N TRP A 35 -2.59 -0.09 2.24
CA TRP A 35 -2.90 0.66 3.46
C TRP A 35 -4.10 0.10 4.22
N GLN A 36 -5.14 -0.36 3.51
CA GLN A 36 -6.28 -1.04 4.15
C GLN A 36 -5.85 -2.33 4.87
N MET A 37 -4.95 -3.09 4.26
CA MET A 37 -4.37 -4.28 4.88
C MET A 37 -3.54 -3.92 6.12
N ALA A 38 -2.66 -2.91 6.02
CA ALA A 38 -1.84 -2.46 7.15
C ALA A 38 -2.72 -2.03 8.34
N GLY A 39 -3.74 -1.19 8.10
CA GLY A 39 -4.66 -0.76 9.14
C GLY A 39 -5.58 -1.88 9.65
N HIS A 40 -5.88 -2.91 8.86
CA HIS A 40 -6.59 -4.10 9.33
C HIS A 40 -5.71 -4.92 10.29
N ILE A 41 -4.43 -5.11 9.96
CA ILE A 41 -3.49 -5.85 10.80
C ILE A 41 -3.22 -5.08 12.11
N ASP A 42 -3.05 -3.76 12.06
CA ASP A 42 -2.80 -2.92 13.26
C ASP A 42 -3.95 -3.00 14.28
N ARG A 43 -5.20 -3.07 13.80
CA ARG A 43 -6.39 -3.24 14.65
C ARG A 43 -6.58 -4.64 15.21
N ARG A 44 -5.79 -5.64 14.78
CA ARG A 44 -5.94 -7.03 15.22
C ARG A 44 -5.16 -7.25 16.51
N THR A 45 -5.86 -7.53 17.60
CA THR A 45 -5.29 -7.81 18.93
C THR A 45 -5.08 -9.32 19.17
N ASP A 46 -5.40 -10.18 18.20
CA ASP A 46 -5.40 -11.65 18.34
C ASP A 46 -4.01 -12.30 18.18
N GLY A 47 -2.93 -11.51 18.08
CA GLY A 47 -1.54 -11.99 18.12
C GLY A 47 -1.15 -12.95 16.99
N ARG A 48 -1.98 -13.09 15.94
CA ARG A 48 -1.71 -14.00 14.81
C ARG A 48 -0.65 -13.41 13.87
N ARG A 49 -0.03 -14.29 13.06
CA ARG A 49 1.15 -14.04 12.17
C ARG A 49 1.22 -12.68 11.44
N GLY A 50 0.10 -12.00 11.19
CA GLY A 50 0.05 -10.70 10.53
C GLY A 50 0.89 -9.62 11.22
N LEU A 51 0.90 -9.57 12.56
CA LEU A 51 1.74 -8.60 13.29
C LEU A 51 3.23 -8.88 13.09
N LYS A 52 3.62 -10.17 13.14
CA LYS A 52 5.01 -10.61 12.90
C LYS A 52 5.50 -10.26 11.49
N VAL A 53 4.62 -10.22 10.49
CA VAL A 53 4.97 -9.81 9.12
C VAL A 53 5.18 -8.28 9.03
N LEU A 54 4.40 -7.48 9.77
CA LEU A 54 4.65 -6.03 9.87
C LEU A 54 5.93 -5.72 10.66
N GLU A 55 6.19 -6.46 11.73
CA GLU A 55 7.40 -6.32 12.55
C GLU A 55 8.64 -6.94 11.89
N TRP A 56 8.47 -7.67 10.78
CA TRP A 56 9.55 -8.36 10.10
C TRP A 56 10.47 -7.37 9.39
N ARG A 57 11.66 -7.17 9.94
CA ARG A 57 12.77 -6.48 9.28
C ARG A 57 13.67 -7.51 8.59
N PRO A 58 14.01 -7.32 7.30
CA PRO A 58 15.04 -8.13 6.65
C PRO A 58 16.34 -8.04 7.45
N ARG A 59 16.93 -9.20 7.80
CA ARG A 59 18.22 -9.29 8.50
C ARG A 59 19.44 -8.92 7.64
N THR A 60 19.21 -8.46 6.42
CA THR A 60 20.27 -8.12 5.46
C THR A 60 21.02 -6.84 5.83
N ASP A 61 20.46 -5.98 6.68
CA ASP A 61 21.19 -4.84 7.22
C ASP A 61 22.01 -5.22 8.46
N LYS A 62 23.27 -4.76 8.50
CA LYS A 62 24.07 -4.79 9.72
C LYS A 62 23.36 -3.93 10.76
N ARG A 63 23.14 -4.50 11.96
CA ARG A 63 22.52 -3.79 13.09
C ARG A 63 23.30 -2.49 13.32
N SER A 64 22.62 -1.34 13.32
CA SER A 64 23.26 -0.08 13.65
C SER A 64 23.86 -0.16 15.06
N VAL A 65 25.10 0.32 15.22
CA VAL A 65 25.76 0.38 16.52
C VAL A 65 25.18 1.60 17.25
N GLY A 66 24.42 1.38 18.32
CA GLY A 66 23.73 2.45 19.06
C GLY A 66 22.35 2.03 19.56
N ARG A 67 21.52 3.02 19.92
CA ARG A 67 20.16 2.79 20.43
C ARG A 67 19.39 1.91 19.45
N PRO A 68 18.72 0.84 19.92
CA PRO A 68 17.90 0.00 19.05
C PRO A 68 16.94 0.85 18.22
N PRO A 69 16.76 0.55 16.92
CA PRO A 69 15.80 1.27 16.10
C PRO A 69 14.44 1.19 16.78
N THR A 70 13.80 2.35 16.90
CA THR A 70 12.55 2.46 17.62
C THR A 70 11.49 1.66 16.87
N ARG A 71 10.57 1.00 17.59
CA ARG A 71 9.53 0.19 16.94
C ARG A 71 8.74 1.08 15.99
N TRP A 72 8.17 0.53 14.93
CA TRP A 72 7.35 1.32 13.98
C TRP A 72 6.20 2.04 14.68
N THR A 73 5.64 1.47 15.75
CA THR A 73 4.63 2.12 16.58
C THR A 73 5.11 3.44 17.19
N VAL A 74 6.41 3.53 17.49
CA VAL A 74 7.04 4.74 18.02
C VAL A 74 7.40 5.69 16.89
N ASP A 75 7.87 5.19 15.75
CA ASP A 75 8.13 6.02 14.56
C ASP A 75 6.83 6.66 14.03
N ILE A 76 5.74 5.89 14.01
CA ILE A 76 4.40 6.36 13.63
C ILE A 76 3.89 7.39 14.64
N ARG A 77 4.05 7.15 15.96
CA ARG A 77 3.70 8.14 16.98
C ARG A 77 4.48 9.44 16.80
N PHE A 78 5.80 9.34 16.61
CA PHE A 78 6.64 10.52 16.37
C PHE A 78 6.22 11.27 15.12
N ALA A 79 5.89 10.57 14.04
CA ALA A 79 5.38 11.21 12.83
C ALA A 79 4.03 11.91 13.10
N LEU A 80 3.09 11.26 13.78
CA LEU A 80 1.79 11.85 14.10
C LEU A 80 1.91 13.08 15.02
N ASP A 81 2.75 13.00 16.05
CA ASP A 81 3.00 14.10 16.99
C ASP A 81 3.73 15.28 16.30
N TYR A 82 4.67 15.00 15.39
CA TYR A 82 5.43 16.00 14.65
C TYR A 82 4.60 16.70 13.56
N TYR A 83 3.63 16.00 12.96
CA TYR A 83 2.72 16.56 11.95
C TYR A 83 1.41 17.11 12.54
N HIS A 84 1.21 17.09 13.86
CA HIS A 84 0.01 17.55 14.56
C HIS A 84 -1.31 17.10 13.90
N ILE A 85 -1.47 15.79 13.70
CA ILE A 85 -2.71 15.18 13.19
C ILE A 85 -3.57 14.68 14.35
#